data_AF-A0A1H3KL71-F1
#
_entry.id   AF-A0A1H3KL71-F1
#
_cell.length_a   1.000
_cell.length_b   1.000
_cell.length_c   1.000
_cell.angle_alpha   90.00
_cell.angle_beta   90.00
_cell.angle_gamma   90.00
#
_symmetry.space_group_name_H-M   'P 1'
#
loop_
_entity.id
_entity.type
_entity.pdbx_description
1 polymer ?
#
loop_
_entity_poly.entity_id
_entity_poly.type
_entity_poly.pdbx_seq_one_letter_code
_entity_poly.pdbx_strand_id
1 'polypeptide(L)'
;MNPIVRQMVNQKVRNLNVKELIRLGRENGIHLTVRQAKEVLAIIHAVPFDIGDKKNVLQLNERLKKMDPALYKKARKLLRPYEAYLSFSLD
;
A
#
# COMPACT_ATOMS: atom_id res chain seq x y z
N MET A 1 9.43 6.56 14.49
CA MET A 1 9.88 6.83 13.10
C MET A 1 10.29 8.29 12.97
N ASN A 2 11.32 8.59 12.19
CA ASN A 2 11.74 9.97 11.87
C ASN A 2 10.62 10.71 11.09
N PRO A 3 10.20 11.92 11.51
CA PRO A 3 9.11 12.67 10.86
C PRO A 3 9.35 12.98 9.37
N ILE A 4 10.61 13.17 8.96
CA ILE A 4 10.97 13.40 7.55
C ILE A 4 10.67 12.15 6.71
N VAL A 5 11.10 10.97 7.19
CA VAL A 5 10.86 9.69 6.52
C VAL A 5 9.36 9.39 6.45
N ARG A 6 8.61 9.67 7.52
CA ARG A 6 7.14 9.55 7.55
C ARG A 6 6.48 10.37 6.46
N GLN A 7 6.85 11.65 6.34
CA GLN A 7 6.27 12.54 5.35
C GLN A 7 6.60 12.08 3.93
N MET A 8 7.83 11.64 3.68
CA MET A 8 8.25 11.11 2.39
C MET A 8 7.45 9.85 2.00
N VAL A 9 7.30 8.88 2.90
CA VAL A 9 6.50 7.67 2.66
C VAL A 9 5.03 8.02 2.42
N ASN A 10 4.46 8.91 3.23
CA ASN A 10 3.08 9.35 3.07
C ASN A 10 2.84 10.03 1.72
N GLN A 11 3.74 10.93 1.30
CA GLN A 11 3.65 11.57 -0.01
C GLN A 11 3.78 10.56 -1.14
N LYS A 12 4.72 9.61 -1.03
CA LYS A 12 4.92 8.57 -2.04
C LYS A 12 3.66 7.71 -2.21
N VAL A 13 3.07 7.25 -1.11
CA VAL A 13 1.84 6.42 -1.15
C VAL A 13 0.65 7.20 -1.69
N ARG A 14 0.48 8.47 -1.31
CA ARG A 14 -0.62 9.33 -1.81
C ARG A 14 -0.51 9.67 -3.29
N ASN A 15 0.72 9.76 -3.81
CA ASN A 15 0.98 10.07 -5.22
C ASN A 15 1.10 8.81 -6.10
N LEU A 16 0.86 7.62 -5.55
CA LEU A 16 0.86 6.39 -6.34
C LEU A 16 -0.23 6.48 -7.41
N ASN A 17 0.16 6.21 -8.65
CA ASN A 17 -0.75 6.10 -9.77
C ASN A 17 -0.64 4.70 -10.39
N VAL A 18 -1.52 4.39 -11.34
CA VAL A 18 -1.62 3.05 -11.93
C VAL A 18 -0.28 2.60 -12.54
N LYS A 19 0.42 3.50 -13.23
CA LYS A 19 1.72 3.19 -13.85
C LYS A 19 2.79 2.93 -12.80
N GLU A 20 2.85 3.79 -11.78
CA GLU A 20 3.79 3.66 -10.66
C GLU A 20 3.55 2.36 -9.89
N LEU A 21 2.30 1.99 -9.61
CA LEU A 21 1.98 0.75 -8.89
C LEU A 21 2.35 -0.50 -9.71
N ILE A 22 2.12 -0.48 -11.03
CA ILE A 22 2.56 -1.56 -11.91
C ILE A 22 4.09 -1.64 -11.98
N ARG A 23 4.77 -0.49 -12.06
CA ARG A 23 6.24 -0.41 -12.07
C ARG A 23 6.83 -0.97 -10.78
N LEU A 24 6.33 -0.51 -9.63
CA LEU A 24 6.68 -1.01 -8.31
C LEU A 24 6.46 -2.53 -8.23
N GLY A 25 5.36 -3.02 -8.80
CA GLY A 25 5.11 -4.45 -8.90
C GLY A 25 6.18 -5.19 -9.68
N ARG A 26 6.54 -4.73 -10.88
CA ARG A 26 7.60 -5.36 -11.67
C ARG A 26 8.93 -5.38 -10.92
N GLU A 27 9.30 -4.28 -10.26
CA GLU A 27 10.52 -4.19 -9.43
C GLU A 27 10.55 -5.22 -8.29
N ASN A 28 9.38 -5.65 -7.80
CA ASN A 28 9.24 -6.63 -6.73
C ASN A 28 8.85 -8.04 -7.23
N GLY A 29 8.93 -8.29 -8.55
CA GLY A 29 8.55 -9.56 -9.18
C GLY A 29 7.05 -9.87 -9.14
N ILE A 30 6.21 -8.83 -9.07
CA ILE A 30 4.75 -8.90 -8.97
C ILE A 30 4.13 -8.31 -10.24
N HIS A 31 3.47 -9.17 -11.02
CA HIS A 31 2.72 -8.73 -12.18
C HIS A 31 1.30 -8.27 -11.77
N LEU A 32 1.02 -6.99 -11.99
CA LEU A 32 -0.31 -6.39 -11.87
C LEU A 32 -0.83 -6.01 -13.26
N THR A 33 -2.10 -6.35 -13.53
CA THR A 33 -2.81 -5.77 -14.67
C THR A 33 -3.25 -4.35 -14.37
N VAL A 34 -3.59 -3.58 -15.40
CA VAL A 34 -4.16 -2.23 -15.25
C VAL A 34 -5.42 -2.25 -14.37
N ARG A 35 -6.27 -3.26 -14.53
CA ARG A 35 -7.49 -3.44 -13.72
C ARG A 35 -7.15 -3.67 -12.25
N GLN A 36 -6.22 -4.59 -11.96
CA GLN A 36 -5.77 -4.91 -10.61
C GLN A 36 -5.12 -3.70 -9.92
N ALA A 37 -4.29 -2.95 -10.65
CA ALA A 37 -3.65 -1.75 -10.11
C ALA A 37 -4.68 -0.64 -9.79
N LYS A 38 -5.69 -0.45 -10.64
CA LYS A 38 -6.79 0.50 -10.36
C LYS A 38 -7.57 0.11 -9.10
N GLU A 39 -7.86 -1.16 -8.92
CA GLU A 39 -8.60 -1.67 -7.75
C GLU A 39 -7.82 -1.46 -6.45
N VAL A 40 -6.53 -1.78 -6.44
CA VAL A 40 -5.65 -1.54 -5.28
C VAL A 40 -5.56 -0.04 -4.98
N LEU A 41 -5.38 0.81 -6.01
CA LEU A 41 -5.31 2.26 -5.82
C LEU A 41 -6.61 2.86 -5.30
N ALA A 42 -7.77 2.38 -5.76
CA ALA A 42 -9.05 2.84 -5.26
C ALA A 42 -9.13 2.64 -3.74
N ILE A 43 -8.63 1.52 -3.22
CA ILE A 43 -8.60 1.25 -1.77
C ILE A 43 -7.58 2.13 -1.05
N ILE A 44 -6.36 2.28 -1.61
CA ILE A 44 -5.30 3.13 -1.02
C ILE A 44 -5.76 4.59 -0.92
N HIS A 45 -6.45 5.10 -1.95
CA HIS A 45 -6.91 6.49 -1.99
C HIS A 45 -8.26 6.73 -1.28
N ALA A 46 -9.02 5.68 -0.98
CA ALA A 46 -10.31 5.79 -0.28
C ALA A 46 -10.20 6.12 1.22
N VAL A 47 -8.98 6.17 1.76
CA VAL A 47 -8.70 6.56 3.14
C VAL A 47 -7.51 7.51 3.16
N PRO A 48 -7.53 8.56 4.01
CA PRO A 48 -6.35 9.38 4.23
C PRO A 48 -5.23 8.50 4.78
N PHE A 49 -4.21 8.25 3.96
CA PHE A 49 -3.08 7.41 4.36
C PHE A 49 -2.09 8.19 5.22
N ASP A 50 -1.77 7.62 6.37
CA ASP A 50 -0.66 8.02 7.22
C ASP A 50 0.01 6.77 7.83
N ILE A 51 1.24 6.50 7.42
CA ILE A 51 2.04 5.35 7.87
C ILE A 51 2.31 5.37 9.39
N GLY A 52 2.24 6.53 10.03
CA GLY A 52 2.39 6.65 11.49
C GLY A 52 1.09 6.43 12.28
N ASP A 53 -0.07 6.37 11.62
CA ASP A 53 -1.36 6.15 12.27
C ASP A 53 -1.78 4.68 12.17
N LYS A 54 -1.68 3.97 13.29
CA LYS A 54 -2.04 2.57 13.39
C LYS A 54 -3.45 2.26 12.90
N LYS A 55 -4.41 3.13 13.23
CA LYS A 55 -5.82 2.91 12.88
C LYS A 55 -6.02 2.98 11.37
N ASN A 56 -5.39 3.95 10.70
CA ASN A 56 -5.52 4.12 9.26
C ASN A 56 -4.85 2.97 8.48
N VAL A 57 -3.65 2.54 8.90
CA VAL A 57 -2.97 1.43 8.24
C VAL A 57 -3.71 0.11 8.44
N LEU A 58 -4.23 -0.15 9.64
CA LEU A 58 -5.07 -1.34 9.88
C LEU A 58 -6.36 -1.29 9.06
N GLN A 59 -7.06 -0.15 9.01
CA GLN A 59 -8.24 0.00 8.18
C GLN A 59 -7.95 -0.21 6.70
N LEU A 60 -6.83 0.30 6.20
CA LEU A 60 -6.38 0.06 4.84
C LEU A 60 -6.16 -1.45 4.62
N ASN A 61 -5.43 -2.12 5.51
CA ASN A 61 -5.17 -3.54 5.43
C ASN A 61 -6.47 -4.37 5.42
N GLU A 62 -7.43 -4.05 6.29
CA GLU A 62 -8.73 -4.71 6.33
C GLU A 62 -9.55 -4.47 5.06
N ARG A 63 -9.48 -3.27 4.46
CA ARG A 63 -10.11 -3.02 3.15
C ARG A 63 -9.40 -3.81 2.05
N LEU A 64 -8.08 -3.93 2.11
CA LEU A 64 -7.32 -4.75 1.17
C LEU A 64 -7.67 -6.23 1.33
N LYS A 65 -7.93 -6.74 2.54
CA LYS A 65 -8.36 -8.14 2.78
C LYS A 65 -9.71 -8.47 2.15
N LYS A 66 -10.57 -7.47 1.92
CA LYS A 66 -11.91 -7.65 1.32
C LYS A 66 -11.89 -7.84 -0.20
N MET A 67 -10.75 -7.64 -0.86
CA MET A 67 -10.62 -7.90 -2.30
C MET A 67 -10.33 -9.37 -2.58
N ASP A 68 -10.18 -9.72 -3.85
CA ASP A 68 -9.72 -11.05 -4.28
C ASP A 68 -8.46 -11.50 -3.50
N PRO A 69 -8.43 -12.73 -2.94
CA PRO A 69 -7.32 -13.22 -2.13
C PRO A 69 -5.96 -13.22 -2.85
N ALA A 70 -5.94 -13.46 -4.17
CA ALA A 70 -4.70 -13.43 -4.94
C ALA A 70 -4.21 -11.97 -5.11
N LEU A 71 -5.13 -11.02 -5.32
CA LEU A 71 -4.80 -9.60 -5.39
C LEU A 71 -4.34 -9.05 -4.04
N TYR A 72 -4.98 -9.45 -2.94
CA TYR A 72 -4.54 -9.10 -1.58
C TYR A 72 -3.09 -9.53 -1.34
N LYS A 73 -2.73 -10.78 -1.65
CA LYS A 73 -1.35 -11.28 -1.50
C LYS A 73 -0.35 -10.43 -2.29
N LYS A 74 -0.70 -10.03 -3.51
CA LYS A 74 0.12 -9.14 -4.34
C LYS A 74 0.26 -7.76 -3.70
N ALA A 75 -0.86 -7.13 -3.34
CA ALA A 75 -0.89 -5.81 -2.70
C ALA A 75 -0.08 -5.80 -1.40
N ARG A 76 -0.21 -6.86 -0.58
CA ARG A 76 0.55 -7.00 0.65
C ARG A 76 2.04 -7.11 0.41
N LYS A 77 2.46 -7.90 -0.58
CA LYS A 77 3.87 -8.00 -0.95
C LYS A 77 4.44 -6.68 -1.48
N LEU A 78 3.64 -5.86 -2.18
CA LEU A 78 4.03 -4.51 -2.63
C LEU A 78 4.24 -3.54 -1.47
N LEU A 79 3.39 -3.65 -0.45
CA LEU A 79 3.42 -2.74 0.69
C LEU A 79 4.42 -3.15 1.77
N ARG A 80 4.90 -4.40 1.73
CA ARG A 80 5.86 -4.96 2.69
C ARG A 80 7.09 -4.08 2.97
N PRO A 81 7.74 -3.45 1.97
CA PRO A 81 8.88 -2.56 2.25
C PRO A 81 8.51 -1.37 3.15
N TYR A 82 7.26 -0.91 3.11
CA TYR A 82 6.79 0.18 3.95
C TYR A 82 6.45 -0.28 5.38
N GLU A 83 6.26 -1.59 5.61
CA GLU A 83 6.01 -2.14 6.94
C GLU A 83 7.18 -1.92 7.90
N ALA A 84 8.41 -1.83 7.37
CA ALA A 84 9.60 -1.51 8.16
C ALA A 84 9.52 -0.13 8.84
N TYR A 85 8.64 0.75 8.38
CA TYR A 85 8.40 2.07 8.97
C TYR A 85 7.26 2.09 10.00
N LEU A 86 6.53 0.98 10.13
CA LEU A 86 5.46 0.83 11.12
C LEU A 86 6.07 0.57 12.51
N SER A 87 5.46 1.15 13.54
CA SER A 87 5.80 0.86 14.93
C SER A 87 4.97 -0.30 15.51
N PHE A 88 4.25 -1.06 14.67
CA PHE A 88 3.33 -2.12 15.05
C PHE A 88 3.25 -3.18 13.94
N SER A 89 2.84 -4.40 14.30
CA SER A 89 2.58 -5.47 13.34
C SER A 89 1.19 -5.36 12.72
N LEU A 90 1.06 -5.88 11.49
CA LEU A 90 -0.16 -5.92 10.69
C LEU A 90 -0.75 -7.34 10.58
N ASP A 91 -0.48 -8.19 11.58
CA ASP A 91 -1.03 -9.55 11.72
C ASP A 91 -2.57 -9.54 11.71
#